data_AF-A0AAJ4ZAP9-F1
#
_entry.id   AF-A0AAJ4ZAP9-F1
#
_cell.length_a   1.000
_cell.length_b   1.000
_cell.length_c   1.000
_cell.angle_alpha   90.00
_cell.angle_beta   90.00
_cell.angle_gamma   90.00
#
_symmetry.space_group_name_H-M   'P 1'
#
loop_
_entity.id
_entity.type
_entity.pdbx_description
1 polymer ?
#
loop_
_entity_poly.entity_id
_entity_poly.type
_entity_poly.pdbx_seq_one_letter_code
_entity_poly.pdbx_strand_id
1 'polypeptide(L)'
;MPITPKSPSALHALLSMRDRELDAARREGRLLAERQMRLARNVTQLTQLYRAVAIGGARARAYSFQNRADYKRALVDMIETQQAPLAQLARWQSAAAQAVREAQRRREGVATLVARHEAVAREARRCREVQEQAELTLVVWRRGVATPTRNEDITLVNHVYKSRTTVALLGETARVAPHAHPEPGVDPCCK
;
A
#
# COMPACT_ATOMS: atom_id res chain seq x y z
N MET A 1 5.29 27.16 -26.43
CA MET A 1 5.68 25.75 -26.23
C MET A 1 5.25 25.32 -24.84
N PRO A 2 4.23 24.46 -24.69
CA PRO A 2 3.85 23.97 -23.38
C PRO A 2 4.86 22.91 -22.94
N ILE A 3 5.64 23.22 -21.91
CA ILE A 3 6.51 22.28 -21.22
C ILE A 3 5.58 21.26 -20.55
N THR A 4 5.36 20.12 -21.21
CA THR A 4 4.70 18.99 -20.55
C THR A 4 5.70 18.45 -19.51
N PRO A 5 5.36 18.43 -18.22
CA PRO A 5 6.30 17.99 -17.23
C PRO A 5 6.57 16.49 -17.44
N LYS A 6 7.86 16.12 -17.54
CA LYS A 6 8.35 14.73 -17.47
C LYS A 6 8.12 14.10 -16.07
N SER A 7 7.09 14.56 -15.34
CA SER A 7 6.79 14.20 -13.96
C SER A 7 6.39 12.73 -13.71
N PRO A 8 5.68 12.01 -14.62
CA PRO A 8 5.27 10.64 -14.28
C PRO A 8 6.48 9.70 -14.20
N SER A 9 7.43 9.80 -15.14
CA SER A 9 8.64 8.98 -15.12
C SER A 9 9.52 9.24 -13.91
N ALA A 10 9.64 10.50 -13.46
CA ALA A 10 10.46 10.86 -12.31
C ALA A 10 9.87 10.34 -10.99
N LEU A 11 8.55 10.45 -10.80
CA LEU A 11 7.88 9.95 -9.59
C LEU A 11 7.92 8.42 -9.49
N HIS A 12 7.74 7.71 -10.61
CA HIS A 12 7.91 6.25 -10.63
C HIS A 12 9.36 5.83 -10.38
N ALA A 13 10.36 6.57 -10.89
CA ALA A 13 11.76 6.31 -10.60
C ALA A 13 12.07 6.50 -9.10
N LEU A 14 11.52 7.55 -8.48
CA LEU A 14 11.63 7.77 -7.04
C LEU A 14 10.94 6.66 -6.24
N LEU A 15 9.76 6.21 -6.65
CA LEU A 15 9.07 5.11 -5.99
C LEU A 15 9.90 3.82 -6.05
N SER A 16 10.44 3.49 -7.22
CA SER A 16 11.33 2.33 -7.41
C SER A 16 12.59 2.41 -6.54
N MET A 17 13.18 3.61 -6.41
CA MET A 17 14.30 3.84 -5.48
C MET A 17 13.89 3.56 -4.03
N ARG A 18 12.71 4.04 -3.60
CA ARG A 18 12.22 3.81 -2.21
C ARG A 18 11.88 2.36 -1.94
N ASP A 19 11.34 1.63 -2.91
CA ASP A 19 11.12 0.19 -2.78
C ASP A 19 12.46 -0.55 -2.59
N ARG A 20 13.51 -0.18 -3.33
CA ARG A 20 14.87 -0.77 -3.15
C ARG A 20 15.47 -0.47 -1.78
N GLU A 21 15.29 0.76 -1.28
CA GLU A 21 15.74 1.14 0.06
C GLU A 21 15.02 0.34 1.16
N LEU A 22 13.70 0.17 1.02
CA LEU A 22 12.91 -0.64 1.94
C LEU A 22 13.37 -2.10 1.94
N ASP A 23 13.64 -2.66 0.76
CA ASP A 23 14.18 -4.01 0.64
C ASP A 23 15.59 -4.13 1.23
N ALA A 24 16.44 -3.11 1.08
CA ALA A 24 17.75 -3.08 1.72
C ALA A 24 17.64 -3.10 3.25
N ALA A 25 16.80 -2.23 3.83
CA ALA A 25 16.57 -2.21 5.28
C ALA A 25 16.01 -3.54 5.80
N ARG A 26 15.11 -4.18 5.05
CA ARG A 26 14.57 -5.52 5.39
C ARG A 26 15.66 -6.59 5.34
N ARG A 27 16.53 -6.57 4.33
CA ARG A 27 17.66 -7.50 4.22
C ARG A 27 18.62 -7.35 5.39
N GLU A 28 18.97 -6.12 5.75
CA GLU A 28 19.83 -5.85 6.91
C GLU A 28 19.23 -6.40 8.21
N GLY A 29 17.93 -6.19 8.43
CA GLY A 29 17.22 -6.76 9.58
C GLY A 29 17.28 -8.30 9.62
N ARG A 30 17.13 -8.97 8.47
CA ARG A 30 17.26 -10.44 8.38
C ARG A 30 18.68 -10.90 8.68
N LEU A 31 19.70 -10.26 8.13
CA LEU A 31 21.10 -10.60 8.39
C LEU A 31 21.46 -10.44 9.87
N LEU A 32 20.94 -9.41 10.54
CA LEU A 32 21.11 -9.23 11.99
C LEU A 32 20.44 -10.36 12.78
N ALA A 33 19.22 -10.77 12.40
CA ALA A 33 18.54 -11.89 13.05
C ALA A 33 19.30 -13.21 12.86
N GLU A 34 19.80 -13.49 11.64
CA GLU A 34 20.63 -14.66 11.38
C GLU A 34 21.91 -14.65 12.20
N ARG A 35 22.58 -13.51 12.30
CA ARG A 35 23.79 -13.34 13.12
C ARG A 35 23.50 -13.60 14.59
N GLN A 36 22.39 -13.09 15.11
CA GLN A 36 21.96 -13.38 16.49
C GLN A 36 21.74 -14.88 16.71
N MET A 37 21.02 -15.55 15.81
CA MET A 37 20.77 -16.99 15.91
C MET A 37 22.07 -17.81 15.86
N ARG A 38 23.05 -17.41 15.05
CA ARG A 38 24.37 -18.07 15.00
C ARG A 38 25.14 -17.86 16.30
N LEU A 39 25.22 -16.63 16.80
CA LEU A 39 25.92 -16.34 18.06
C LEU A 39 25.28 -17.04 19.26
N ALA A 40 23.95 -17.02 19.36
CA ALA A 40 23.23 -17.70 20.44
C ALA A 40 23.45 -19.22 20.42
N ARG A 41 23.47 -19.83 19.23
CA ARG A 41 23.82 -21.26 19.07
C ARG A 41 25.25 -21.55 19.51
N ASN A 42 26.21 -20.74 19.07
CA ASN A 42 27.62 -20.92 19.44
C ASN A 42 27.83 -20.81 20.96
N VAL A 43 27.24 -19.80 21.61
CA VAL A 43 27.32 -19.64 23.07
C VAL A 43 26.68 -20.83 23.79
N THR A 44 25.57 -21.34 23.28
CA THR A 44 24.92 -22.53 23.86
C THR A 44 25.81 -23.76 23.74
N GLN A 45 26.42 -23.99 22.58
CA GLN A 45 27.34 -25.11 22.35
C GLN A 45 28.60 -25.01 23.22
N LEU A 46 29.22 -23.83 23.31
CA LEU A 46 30.39 -23.60 24.16
C LEU A 46 30.07 -23.80 25.63
N THR A 47 28.90 -23.31 26.09
CA THR A 47 28.42 -23.53 27.46
C THR A 47 28.19 -25.02 27.75
N GLN A 48 27.65 -25.77 26.79
CA GLN A 48 27.48 -27.22 26.91
C GLN A 48 28.83 -27.93 27.01
N LEU A 49 29.78 -27.59 26.15
CA LEU A 49 31.15 -28.13 26.21
C LEU A 49 31.80 -27.83 27.56
N TYR A 50 31.69 -26.59 28.05
CA TYR A 50 32.24 -26.21 29.34
C TYR A 50 31.67 -27.06 30.49
N ARG A 51 30.35 -27.30 30.49
CA ARG A 51 29.67 -28.14 31.49
C ARG A 51 30.03 -29.62 31.35
N ALA A 52 30.22 -30.11 30.13
CA ALA A 52 30.57 -31.50 29.84
C ALA A 52 31.99 -31.87 30.30
N VAL A 53 32.90 -30.88 30.41
CA VAL A 53 34.23 -31.10 30.99
C VAL A 53 34.09 -31.29 32.52
N ALA A 54 33.83 -32.52 32.94
CA ALA A 54 33.78 -32.90 34.35
C ALA A 54 35.19 -33.08 34.94
N ILE A 55 35.36 -32.71 36.21
CA ILE A 55 36.52 -33.10 37.04
C ILE A 55 36.14 -34.43 37.70
N GLY A 56 36.12 -35.50 36.91
CA GLY A 56 35.73 -36.83 37.37
C GLY A 56 36.86 -37.83 37.14
N GLY A 57 37.55 -38.22 38.20
CA GLY A 57 38.53 -39.31 38.15
C GLY A 57 39.62 -39.20 39.21
N ALA A 58 39.59 -40.07 40.22
CA ALA A 58 40.56 -40.12 41.31
C ALA A 58 42.00 -40.54 40.89
N ARG A 59 42.25 -40.80 39.61
CA ARG A 59 43.54 -41.30 39.07
C ARG A 59 44.11 -40.48 37.91
N ALA A 60 43.63 -39.26 37.68
CA ALA A 60 44.17 -38.44 36.60
C ALA A 60 45.54 -37.84 37.01
N ARG A 61 46.53 -37.82 36.10
CA ARG A 61 47.85 -37.22 36.38
C ARG A 61 47.74 -35.69 36.47
N ALA A 62 48.62 -35.02 37.23
CA ALA A 62 48.65 -33.55 37.38
C ALA A 62 48.55 -32.80 36.02
N TYR A 63 49.26 -33.27 35.00
CA TYR A 63 49.24 -32.70 33.65
C TYR A 63 47.85 -32.74 32.99
N SER A 64 47.04 -33.77 33.28
CA SER A 64 45.68 -33.88 32.76
C SER A 64 44.69 -32.95 33.47
N PHE A 65 44.96 -32.55 34.72
CA PHE A 65 44.20 -31.51 35.40
C PHE A 65 44.53 -30.13 34.83
N GLN A 66 45.82 -29.84 34.60
CA GLN A 66 46.26 -28.58 34.01
C GLN A 66 45.67 -28.38 32.60
N ASN A 67 45.80 -29.37 31.71
CA ASN A 67 45.22 -29.29 30.36
C ASN A 67 43.70 -29.05 30.37
N ARG A 68 42.98 -29.66 31.31
CA ARG A 68 41.53 -29.45 31.47
C ARG A 68 41.20 -28.06 32.00
N ALA A 69 41.99 -27.53 32.93
CA ALA A 69 41.83 -26.18 33.45
C ALA A 69 42.08 -25.13 32.35
N ASP A 70 43.13 -25.30 31.56
CA ASP A 70 43.45 -24.42 30.45
C ASP A 70 42.40 -24.49 29.35
N TYR A 71 41.89 -25.69 29.04
CA TYR A 71 40.77 -25.86 28.10
C TYR A 71 39.49 -25.16 28.58
N LYS A 72 39.16 -25.27 29.89
CA LYS A 72 38.01 -24.56 30.46
C LYS A 72 38.18 -23.05 30.40
N ARG A 73 39.38 -22.52 30.66
CA ARG A 73 39.68 -21.08 30.52
C ARG A 73 39.47 -20.64 29.08
N ALA A 74 40.01 -21.37 28.10
CA ALA A 74 39.81 -21.06 26.68
C ALA A 74 38.32 -21.08 26.28
N LEU A 75 37.52 -22.02 26.80
CA LEU A 75 36.08 -22.04 26.58
C LEU A 75 35.37 -20.81 27.18
N VAL A 76 35.76 -20.38 28.38
CA VAL A 76 35.21 -19.16 29.00
C VAL A 76 35.56 -17.93 28.16
N ASP A 77 36.81 -17.78 27.73
CA ASP A 77 37.24 -16.66 26.88
C ASP A 77 36.45 -16.62 25.55
N MET A 78 36.23 -17.79 24.93
CA MET A 78 35.41 -17.89 23.72
C MET A 78 33.92 -17.57 23.96
N ILE A 79 33.39 -17.86 25.15
CA ILE A 79 32.01 -17.49 25.52
C ILE A 79 31.92 -15.97 25.71
N GLU A 80 32.84 -15.38 26.46
CA GLU A 80 32.84 -13.95 26.76
C GLU A 80 32.98 -13.08 25.49
N THR A 81 33.88 -13.46 24.59
CA THR A 81 34.05 -12.78 23.29
C THR A 81 32.78 -12.79 22.43
N GLN A 82 31.92 -13.80 22.59
CA GLN A 82 30.65 -13.92 21.86
C GLN A 82 29.45 -13.29 22.60
N GLN A 83 29.54 -13.11 23.92
CA GLN A 83 28.48 -12.47 24.71
C GLN A 83 28.45 -10.95 24.53
N ALA A 84 29.59 -10.29 24.40
CA ALA A 84 29.66 -8.85 24.16
C ALA A 84 28.84 -8.38 22.93
N PRO A 85 28.95 -9.00 21.74
CA PRO A 85 28.10 -8.64 20.60
C PRO A 85 26.63 -9.03 20.80
N LEU A 86 26.31 -10.09 21.55
CA LEU A 86 24.92 -10.45 21.89
C LEU A 86 24.24 -9.38 22.76
N ALA A 87 24.95 -8.80 23.72
CA ALA A 87 24.41 -7.73 24.56
C ALA A 87 24.07 -6.46 23.74
N GLN A 88 24.87 -6.18 22.70
CA GLN A 88 24.62 -5.04 21.82
C GLN A 88 23.55 -5.31 20.75
N LEU A 89 23.31 -6.58 20.38
CA LEU A 89 22.40 -6.98 19.31
C LEU A 89 20.96 -6.48 19.49
N ALA A 90 20.45 -6.40 20.72
CA ALA A 90 19.12 -5.85 20.98
C ALA A 90 18.96 -4.39 20.51
N ARG A 91 20.02 -3.58 20.66
CA ARG A 91 20.04 -2.19 20.18
C ARG A 91 20.10 -2.12 18.66
N TRP A 92 20.88 -2.99 18.03
CA TRP A 92 20.96 -3.08 16.57
C TRP A 92 19.63 -3.55 15.95
N GLN A 93 18.92 -4.45 16.61
CA GLN A 93 17.60 -4.91 16.18
C GLN A 93 16.54 -3.83 16.27
N SER A 94 16.52 -3.07 17.37
CA SER A 94 15.58 -1.96 17.50
C SER A 94 15.86 -0.88 16.46
N ALA A 95 17.14 -0.55 16.21
CA ALA A 95 17.55 0.37 15.15
C ALA A 95 17.15 -0.13 13.75
N ALA A 96 17.38 -1.41 13.43
CA ALA A 96 16.98 -1.99 12.15
C ALA A 96 15.45 -1.98 11.95
N ALA A 97 14.68 -2.29 13.00
CA ALA A 97 13.22 -2.21 12.96
C ALA A 97 12.73 -0.77 12.77
N GLN A 98 13.39 0.22 13.39
CA GLN A 98 13.11 1.64 13.16
C GLN A 98 13.42 2.04 11.72
N ALA A 99 14.58 1.64 11.18
CA ALA A 99 14.97 1.91 9.79
C ALA A 99 13.96 1.36 8.78
N VAL A 100 13.44 0.14 8.99
CA VAL A 100 12.38 -0.43 8.14
C VAL A 100 11.10 0.40 8.19
N ARG A 101 10.66 0.82 9.39
CA ARG A 101 9.47 1.67 9.54
C ARG A 101 9.65 3.04 8.88
N GLU A 102 10.84 3.62 8.97
CA GLU A 102 11.15 4.88 8.31
C GLU A 102 11.18 4.76 6.79
N ALA A 103 11.83 3.73 6.26
CA ALA A 103 11.85 3.45 4.84
C ALA A 103 10.43 3.23 4.29
N GLN A 104 9.60 2.49 5.04
CA GLN A 104 8.19 2.26 4.70
C GLN A 104 7.41 3.59 4.63
N ARG A 105 7.53 4.45 5.65
CA ARG A 105 6.86 5.76 5.67
C ARG A 105 7.28 6.65 4.49
N ARG A 106 8.57 6.67 4.15
CA ARG A 106 9.07 7.44 2.99
C ARG A 106 8.51 6.90 1.67
N ARG A 107 8.44 5.57 1.53
CA ARG A 107 7.86 4.89 0.37
C ARG A 107 6.37 5.21 0.22
N GLU A 108 5.62 5.18 1.32
CA GLU A 108 4.18 5.52 1.34
C GLU A 108 3.92 6.98 0.96
N GLY A 109 4.76 7.90 1.43
CA GLY A 109 4.68 9.31 1.03
C GLY A 109 4.81 9.49 -0.48
N VAL A 110 5.80 8.84 -1.10
CA VAL A 110 5.99 8.89 -2.56
C VAL A 110 4.85 8.17 -3.31
N ALA A 111 4.40 7.02 -2.83
CA ALA A 111 3.30 6.28 -3.43
C ALA A 111 2.00 7.10 -3.46
N THR A 112 1.74 7.88 -2.41
CA THR A 112 0.58 8.78 -2.33
C THR A 112 0.67 9.89 -3.38
N LEU A 113 1.86 10.46 -3.59
CA LEU A 113 2.09 11.48 -4.62
C LEU A 113 1.90 10.92 -6.03
N VAL A 114 2.40 9.70 -6.29
CA VAL A 114 2.18 8.99 -7.57
C VAL A 114 0.69 8.79 -7.82
N ALA A 115 -0.04 8.24 -6.84
CA ALA A 115 -1.47 7.98 -6.96
C ALA A 115 -2.27 9.26 -7.24
N ARG A 116 -1.93 10.37 -6.56
CA ARG A 116 -2.56 11.68 -6.82
C ARG A 116 -2.27 12.16 -8.25
N HIS A 117 -1.04 12.03 -8.71
CA HIS A 117 -0.66 12.44 -10.08
C HIS A 117 -1.40 11.63 -11.15
N GLU A 118 -1.53 10.32 -10.95
CA GLU A 118 -2.27 9.44 -11.85
C GLU A 118 -3.78 9.72 -11.84
N ALA A 119 -4.34 10.08 -10.69
CA ALA A 119 -5.75 10.48 -10.59
C ALA A 119 -6.02 11.75 -11.41
N VAL A 120 -5.19 12.79 -11.23
CA VAL A 120 -5.29 14.03 -12.00
C VAL A 120 -5.09 13.78 -13.50
N ALA A 121 -4.13 12.93 -13.87
CA ALA A 121 -3.90 12.59 -15.28
C ALA A 121 -5.09 11.84 -15.90
N ARG A 122 -5.74 10.94 -15.14
CA ARG A 122 -6.96 10.24 -15.57
C ARG A 122 -8.13 11.19 -15.76
N GLU A 123 -8.32 12.11 -14.83
CA GLU A 123 -9.39 13.12 -14.90
C GLU A 123 -9.19 14.06 -16.09
N ALA A 124 -7.96 14.54 -16.31
CA ALA A 124 -7.64 15.36 -17.47
C ALA A 124 -7.89 14.65 -18.81
N ARG A 125 -7.63 13.33 -18.89
CA ARG A 125 -7.96 12.52 -20.08
C ARG A 125 -9.47 12.42 -20.28
N ARG A 126 -10.22 12.10 -19.22
CA ARG A 126 -11.70 12.04 -19.28
C ARG A 126 -12.30 13.36 -19.74
N CYS A 127 -11.82 14.50 -19.25
CA CYS A 127 -12.31 15.81 -19.68
C CYS A 127 -12.06 16.05 -21.18
N ARG A 128 -10.91 15.64 -21.71
CA ARG A 128 -10.61 15.74 -23.16
C ARG A 128 -11.50 14.83 -23.98
N GLU A 129 -11.68 13.58 -23.57
CA GLU A 129 -12.57 12.63 -24.24
C GLU A 129 -14.01 13.15 -24.29
N VAL A 130 -14.50 13.75 -23.20
CA VAL A 130 -15.83 14.38 -23.15
C VAL A 130 -15.93 15.59 -24.10
N GLN A 131 -14.88 16.42 -24.16
CA GLN A 131 -14.83 17.55 -25.10
C GLN A 131 -14.84 17.07 -26.56
N GLU A 132 -14.02 16.09 -26.89
CA GLU A 132 -13.96 15.48 -28.23
C GLU A 132 -15.31 14.86 -28.62
N GLN A 133 -15.98 14.17 -27.69
CA GLN A 133 -17.33 13.64 -27.92
C GLN A 133 -18.36 14.74 -28.15
N ALA A 134 -18.31 15.83 -27.38
CA ALA A 134 -19.20 16.97 -27.56
C ALA A 134 -18.99 17.64 -28.93
N GLU A 135 -17.74 17.82 -29.36
CA GLU A 135 -17.40 18.36 -30.67
C GLU A 135 -17.91 17.46 -31.81
N LEU A 136 -17.68 16.14 -31.71
CA LEU A 136 -18.19 15.17 -32.68
C LEU A 136 -19.72 15.19 -32.75
N THR A 137 -20.40 15.27 -31.59
CA THR A 137 -21.86 15.35 -31.51
C THR A 137 -22.38 16.62 -32.19
N LEU A 138 -21.73 17.75 -31.98
CA LEU A 138 -22.08 19.02 -32.63
C LEU A 138 -21.89 18.94 -34.16
N VAL A 139 -20.84 18.29 -34.65
CA VAL A 139 -20.62 18.08 -36.09
C VAL A 139 -21.72 17.22 -36.70
N VAL A 140 -22.09 16.11 -36.06
CA VAL A 140 -23.18 15.24 -36.50
C VAL A 140 -24.51 15.99 -36.52
N TRP A 141 -24.80 16.75 -35.46
CA TRP A 141 -26.02 17.55 -35.37
C TRP A 141 -26.08 18.59 -36.48
N ARG A 142 -25.01 19.36 -36.72
CA ARG A 142 -24.95 20.35 -37.82
C ARG A 142 -25.14 19.71 -39.18
N ARG A 143 -24.59 18.50 -39.44
CA ARG A 143 -24.82 17.76 -40.68
C ARG A 143 -26.29 17.32 -40.84
N GLY A 144 -26.91 16.87 -39.75
CA GLY A 144 -28.34 16.53 -39.74
C GLY A 144 -29.25 17.75 -40.00
N VAL A 145 -28.89 18.92 -39.46
CA VAL A 145 -29.61 20.18 -39.71
C VAL A 145 -29.35 20.74 -41.11
N ALA A 146 -28.16 20.53 -41.68
CA ALA A 146 -27.80 20.94 -43.04
C ALA A 146 -28.36 20.02 -44.15
N THR A 147 -29.04 18.93 -43.78
CA THR A 147 -29.79 18.05 -44.69
C THR A 147 -31.32 18.13 -44.51
N PRO A 148 -31.97 19.31 -44.48
CA PRO A 148 -33.43 19.36 -44.42
C PRO A 148 -34.10 19.17 -45.80
N THR A 149 -33.34 19.03 -46.90
CA THR A 149 -33.90 19.05 -48.27
C THR A 149 -33.44 17.86 -49.12
N ARG A 150 -33.67 16.64 -48.63
CA ARG A 150 -33.73 15.45 -49.52
C ARG A 150 -34.70 14.39 -48.98
N ASN A 151 -35.83 14.83 -48.45
CA ASN A 151 -37.03 14.02 -48.25
C ASN A 151 -38.22 14.73 -48.90
N GLU A 152 -38.03 15.22 -50.13
CA GLU A 152 -39.14 15.32 -51.07
C GLU A 152 -39.13 14.02 -51.88
N ASP A 153 -40.32 13.46 -52.10
CA ASP A 153 -40.61 12.13 -52.68
C ASP A 153 -40.59 10.92 -51.73
N ILE A 154 -41.30 11.02 -50.61
CA ILE A 154 -42.18 9.90 -50.22
C ILE A 154 -43.59 10.36 -50.53
N THR A 155 -44.17 9.75 -51.56
CA THR A 155 -45.53 10.00 -52.05
C THR A 155 -46.53 10.17 -50.91
N LEU A 156 -47.14 11.34 -50.88
CA LEU A 156 -48.23 11.74 -50.00
C LEU A 156 -49.48 10.93 -50.35
N VAL A 157 -49.62 9.74 -49.79
CA VAL A 157 -50.94 9.10 -49.67
C VAL A 157 -51.57 9.61 -48.38
N ASN A 158 -52.53 10.51 -48.54
CA ASN A 158 -53.37 11.02 -47.47
C ASN A 158 -54.00 9.87 -46.66
N HIS A 159 -53.52 9.66 -45.44
CA HIS A 159 -54.40 9.23 -44.35
C HIS A 159 -54.08 10.01 -43.09
N VAL A 160 -55.00 10.94 -42.78
CA VAL A 160 -55.13 11.63 -41.52
C VAL A 160 -55.40 10.60 -40.41
N TYR A 161 -54.59 10.60 -39.36
CA TYR A 161 -55.15 10.61 -38.00
C TYR A 161 -54.22 11.39 -37.06
N LYS A 162 -54.81 12.41 -36.43
CA LYS A 162 -54.17 13.29 -35.46
C LYS A 162 -53.69 12.48 -34.25
N SER A 163 -52.42 12.63 -33.89
CA SER A 163 -52.03 12.73 -32.47
C SER A 163 -50.77 13.58 -32.36
N ARG A 164 -50.90 14.67 -31.60
CA ARG A 164 -49.92 15.72 -31.41
C ARG A 164 -49.17 15.42 -30.09
N THR A 165 -47.86 15.28 -30.22
CA THR A 165 -46.74 15.44 -29.26
C THR A 165 -47.02 15.72 -27.78
N THR A 166 -46.23 15.07 -26.92
CA THR A 166 -45.59 15.72 -25.77
C THR A 166 -44.11 15.34 -25.69
N VAL A 167 -43.26 16.35 -25.88
CA VAL A 167 -41.85 16.36 -25.50
C VAL A 167 -41.82 16.63 -24.00
N ALA A 168 -41.24 15.72 -23.21
CA ALA A 168 -41.07 15.94 -21.77
C ALA A 168 -39.76 16.68 -21.50
N LEU A 169 -39.87 17.94 -21.08
CA LEU A 169 -38.82 18.68 -20.41
C LEU A 169 -39.47 19.48 -19.28
N LEU A 170 -38.82 19.45 -18.11
CA LEU A 170 -39.00 20.24 -16.87
C LEU A 170 -39.78 19.58 -15.72
N GLY A 171 -39.04 19.34 -14.63
CA GLY A 171 -39.10 20.22 -13.46
C GLY A 171 -40.27 20.05 -12.50
N GLU A 172 -39.93 19.53 -11.32
CA GLU A 172 -40.35 20.03 -10.00
C GLU A 172 -41.84 20.18 -9.61
N THR A 173 -42.15 19.46 -8.51
CA THR A 173 -42.97 19.82 -7.33
C THR A 173 -44.43 19.34 -7.24
N ALA A 174 -44.57 18.32 -6.36
CA ALA A 174 -45.49 18.21 -5.22
C ALA A 174 -46.99 18.52 -5.38
N ARG A 175 -47.85 17.56 -4.99
CA ARG A 175 -48.59 17.58 -3.69
C ARG A 175 -49.73 16.55 -3.60
N VAL A 176 -49.84 15.97 -2.40
CA VAL A 176 -51.07 15.74 -1.62
C VAL A 176 -52.00 14.57 -1.99
N ALA A 177 -52.13 13.64 -1.04
CA ALA A 177 -53.24 12.70 -0.88
C ALA A 177 -54.16 13.19 0.26
N PRO A 178 -55.51 13.03 0.18
CA PRO A 178 -56.41 13.52 1.21
C PRO A 178 -56.83 12.47 2.25
N HIS A 179 -56.77 12.92 3.50
CA HIS A 179 -57.62 12.66 4.68
C HIS A 179 -57.94 11.23 5.18
N ALA A 180 -57.43 10.95 6.40
CA ALA A 180 -58.27 10.59 7.55
C ALA A 180 -57.59 11.07 8.87
N HIS A 181 -58.29 11.92 9.64
CA HIS A 181 -58.03 12.28 11.05
C HIS A 181 -59.01 11.47 11.96
N PRO A 182 -58.99 11.49 13.32
CA PRO A 182 -58.19 12.31 14.26
C PRO A 182 -57.59 11.60 15.53
N GLU A 183 -56.57 12.25 16.14
CA GLU A 183 -56.31 12.52 17.59
C GLU A 183 -56.16 11.36 18.64
N PRO A 184 -55.66 11.61 19.88
CA PRO A 184 -54.36 12.21 20.27
C PRO A 184 -53.70 11.46 21.46
N GLY A 185 -52.42 11.73 21.79
CA GLY A 185 -51.88 11.27 23.10
C GLY A 185 -50.36 11.23 23.28
N VAL A 186 -49.79 12.33 23.77
CA VAL A 186 -48.75 12.49 24.82
C VAL A 186 -47.70 11.38 25.05
N ASP A 187 -46.43 11.71 24.72
CA ASP A 187 -45.10 11.49 25.37
C ASP A 187 -44.72 10.15 26.10
N PRO A 188 -43.51 10.00 26.71
CA PRO A 188 -42.22 9.66 26.10
C PRO A 188 -41.56 8.39 26.73
N CYS A 189 -40.31 8.09 26.36
CA CYS A 189 -39.30 7.29 27.11
C CYS A 189 -39.25 5.73 27.05
N CYS A 190 -37.99 5.27 27.00
CA CYS A 190 -37.37 4.02 27.48
C CYS A 190 -37.53 2.70 26.69
N LYS A 191 -36.41 2.18 26.18
CA LYS A 191 -35.53 1.22 26.90
C LYS A 191 -34.10 1.29 26.38
#